data_AF-A0A9N9VZM4-F1
#
_entry.id   AF-A0A9N9VZM4-F1
#
_cell.length_a   1.000
_cell.length_b   1.000
_cell.length_c   1.000
_cell.angle_alpha   90.00
_cell.angle_beta   90.00
_cell.angle_gamma   90.00
#
_symmetry.space_group_name_H-M   'P 1'
#
loop_
_entity.id
_entity.type
_entity.pdbx_description
1 polymer ?
#
loop_
_entity_poly.entity_id
_entity_poly.type
_entity_poly.pdbx_seq_one_letter_code
_entity_poly.pdbx_strand_id
1 'polypeptide(L)'
;MGILRKTIFTGLLGTSTACAYLAAKNPVISPLSPSDPIWSSRLYKSHNPNRNPATQDVCIKRIPVSKIRPELLQSNGALALEFCRGVWSGYGLAVQRKYLAWKWRGPETENQLWEQEDFATSNYDKGTQLMNHFEVVEKTPTSITVRCGDSPHNRALRPSDGLFTISATVDKVRGEVELSLRSCLFSSEGKVEGIRGPMPPHIEELHQWYARLWSETGSWKLLK
;
A
#
# COMPACT_ATOMS: atom_id res chain seq x y z
N MET A 1 22.87 -16.49 -33.26
CA MET A 1 23.31 -16.23 -31.86
C MET A 1 23.44 -14.75 -31.47
N GLY A 2 23.58 -13.78 -32.40
CA GLY A 2 23.78 -12.36 -32.04
C GLY A 2 22.53 -11.58 -31.58
N ILE A 3 21.35 -11.93 -32.06
CA ILE A 3 20.10 -11.20 -31.76
C ILE A 3 19.59 -11.56 -30.36
N LEU A 4 19.49 -12.86 -30.01
CA LEU A 4 19.10 -13.29 -28.65
C LEU A 4 20.01 -12.71 -27.56
N ARG A 5 21.32 -12.68 -27.80
CA ARG A 5 22.28 -12.12 -26.84
C ARG A 5 22.08 -10.62 -26.66
N LYS A 6 21.84 -9.86 -27.73
CA LYS A 6 21.53 -8.42 -27.63
C LYS A 6 20.21 -8.19 -26.88
N THR A 7 19.15 -8.93 -27.18
CA THR A 7 17.84 -8.81 -26.50
C THR A 7 17.92 -9.13 -25.01
N ILE A 8 18.69 -10.17 -24.62
CA ILE A 8 18.90 -10.52 -23.21
C ILE A 8 19.71 -9.42 -22.51
N PHE A 9 20.80 -8.94 -23.09
CA PHE A 9 21.61 -7.87 -22.49
C PHE A 9 20.86 -6.54 -22.38
N THR A 10 20.12 -6.12 -23.41
CA THR A 10 19.30 -4.89 -23.35
C THR A 10 18.13 -5.04 -22.39
N GLY A 11 17.52 -6.23 -22.31
CA GLY A 11 16.46 -6.53 -21.34
C GLY A 11 16.97 -6.49 -19.90
N LEU A 12 18.15 -7.04 -19.63
CA LEU A 12 18.78 -7.02 -18.31
C LEU A 12 19.15 -5.59 -17.88
N LEU A 13 19.77 -4.81 -18.79
CA LEU A 13 20.13 -3.42 -18.54
C LEU A 13 18.88 -2.57 -18.31
N GLY A 14 17.86 -2.68 -19.16
CA GLY A 14 16.59 -1.96 -19.01
C GLY A 14 15.88 -2.28 -17.68
N THR A 15 15.83 -3.56 -17.30
CA THR A 15 15.24 -4.00 -16.03
C THR A 15 16.03 -3.47 -14.85
N SER A 16 17.37 -3.53 -14.89
CA SER A 16 18.22 -3.00 -13.81
C SER A 16 18.06 -1.49 -13.64
N THR A 17 17.95 -0.72 -14.73
CA THR A 17 17.74 0.74 -14.67
C THR A 17 16.36 1.07 -14.14
N ALA A 18 15.30 0.36 -14.56
CA ALA A 18 13.95 0.58 -14.05
C ALA A 18 13.84 0.23 -12.55
N CYS A 19 14.44 -0.90 -12.12
CA CYS A 19 14.50 -1.27 -10.71
C CYS A 19 15.31 -0.26 -9.88
N ALA A 20 16.47 0.17 -10.37
CA ALA A 20 17.29 1.19 -9.70
C ALA A 20 16.55 2.52 -9.58
N TYR A 21 15.85 2.95 -10.64
CA TYR A 21 15.00 4.14 -10.63
C TYR A 21 13.89 4.02 -9.58
N LEU A 22 13.14 2.91 -9.59
CA LEU A 22 12.05 2.68 -8.63
C LEU A 22 12.57 2.67 -7.19
N ALA A 23 13.68 1.99 -6.94
CA ALA A 23 14.31 1.92 -5.61
C ALA A 23 14.78 3.30 -5.13
N ALA A 24 15.38 4.11 -6.01
CA ALA A 24 15.85 5.45 -5.67
C ALA A 24 14.69 6.43 -5.45
N LYS A 25 13.61 6.33 -6.22
CA LYS A 25 12.43 7.20 -6.11
C LYS A 25 11.48 6.83 -4.98
N ASN A 26 11.51 5.56 -4.58
CA ASN A 26 10.60 4.99 -3.59
C ASN A 26 11.40 4.15 -2.58
N PRO A 27 12.27 4.76 -1.75
CA PRO A 27 12.97 4.04 -0.69
C PRO A 27 11.98 3.32 0.22
N VAL A 28 12.37 2.12 0.66
CA VAL A 28 11.62 1.34 1.64
C VAL A 28 12.45 1.21 2.91
N ILE A 29 11.83 1.51 4.04
CA ILE A 29 12.41 1.33 5.37
C ILE A 29 11.79 0.06 5.96
N SER A 30 12.61 -0.95 6.21
CA SER A 30 12.28 -2.16 6.96
C SER A 30 13.54 -2.60 7.74
N PRO A 31 13.43 -2.95 9.04
CA PRO A 31 12.22 -2.85 9.86
C PRO A 31 11.87 -1.39 10.20
N LEU A 32 10.65 -1.14 10.68
CA LEU A 32 10.28 0.17 11.22
C LEU A 32 10.99 0.42 12.55
N SER A 33 11.15 1.70 12.89
CA SER A 33 11.70 2.11 14.19
C SER A 33 10.85 1.57 15.35
N PRO A 34 11.45 1.17 16.48
CA PRO A 34 10.70 0.86 17.71
C PRO A 34 9.85 2.04 18.23
N SER A 35 10.20 3.27 17.86
CA SER A 35 9.44 4.48 18.18
C SER A 35 8.37 4.84 17.15
N ASP A 36 8.14 3.99 16.14
CA ASP A 36 7.18 4.29 15.09
C ASP A 36 5.75 4.42 15.65
N PRO A 37 4.96 5.43 15.21
CA PRO A 37 3.60 5.66 15.70
C PRO A 37 2.65 4.47 15.55
N ILE A 38 2.90 3.55 14.61
CA ILE A 38 2.02 2.38 14.42
C ILE A 38 1.93 1.53 15.69
N TRP A 39 3.02 1.39 16.46
CA TRP A 39 3.07 0.55 17.66
C TRP A 39 2.23 1.08 18.81
N SER A 40 2.05 2.41 18.87
CA SER A 40 1.22 3.05 19.88
C SER A 40 -0.23 3.20 19.44
N SER A 41 -0.52 3.05 18.14
CA SER A 41 -1.84 3.24 17.54
C SER A 41 -2.90 2.30 18.13
N ARG A 42 -4.13 2.82 18.24
CA ARG A 42 -5.28 2.05 18.72
C ARG A 42 -5.57 0.86 17.80
N LEU A 43 -5.53 1.08 16.48
CA LEU A 43 -5.80 0.05 15.48
C LEU A 43 -4.85 -1.14 15.60
N TYR A 44 -3.54 -0.88 15.71
CA TYR A 44 -2.55 -1.94 15.86
C TYR A 44 -2.81 -2.75 17.13
N LYS A 45 -3.05 -2.09 18.27
CA LYS A 45 -3.32 -2.78 19.53
C LYS A 45 -4.62 -3.59 19.50
N SER A 46 -5.66 -3.10 18.83
CA SER A 46 -6.93 -3.83 18.72
C SER A 46 -6.86 -5.01 17.78
N HIS A 47 -6.08 -4.91 16.69
CA HIS A 47 -5.95 -5.99 15.72
C HIS A 47 -4.79 -6.93 16.02
N ASN A 48 -3.80 -6.54 16.82
CA ASN A 48 -2.70 -7.42 17.23
C ASN A 48 -2.61 -7.46 18.78
N PRO A 49 -3.62 -8.00 19.47
CA PRO A 49 -3.68 -7.97 20.94
C PRO A 49 -2.51 -8.69 21.62
N ASN A 50 -2.00 -9.75 20.97
CA ASN A 50 -0.86 -10.52 21.47
C ASN A 50 0.50 -9.92 21.10
N ARG A 51 0.53 -8.81 20.37
CA ARG A 51 1.75 -8.17 19.86
C ARG A 51 2.63 -9.16 19.09
N ASN A 52 1.98 -10.00 18.27
CA ASN A 52 2.67 -10.96 17.43
C ASN A 52 3.63 -10.22 16.48
N PRO A 53 4.79 -10.83 16.15
CA PRO A 53 5.71 -10.26 15.19
C PRO A 53 5.01 -9.92 13.86
N ALA A 54 5.41 -8.81 13.26
CA ALA A 54 4.85 -8.34 12.01
C ALA A 54 5.92 -8.26 10.91
N THR A 55 5.52 -8.54 9.67
CA THR A 55 6.23 -8.08 8.48
C THR A 55 5.89 -6.60 8.32
N GLN A 56 6.91 -5.76 8.25
CA GLN A 56 6.74 -4.33 8.47
C GLN A 56 7.64 -3.50 7.56
N ASP A 57 7.06 -2.59 6.82
CA ASP A 57 7.77 -1.72 5.90
C ASP A 57 7.03 -0.38 5.73
N VAL A 58 7.79 0.64 5.35
CA VAL A 58 7.21 1.87 4.81
C VAL A 58 7.93 2.28 3.54
N CYS A 59 7.20 2.33 2.44
CA CYS A 59 7.67 2.87 1.17
C CYS A 59 7.37 4.38 1.13
N ILE A 60 8.40 5.20 0.92
CA ILE A 60 8.27 6.66 0.94
C ILE A 60 8.57 7.20 -0.45
N LYS A 61 7.70 8.08 -0.96
CA LYS A 61 7.95 8.86 -2.19
C LYS A 61 7.85 10.34 -1.89
N ARG A 62 8.77 11.12 -2.44
CA ARG A 62 8.77 12.59 -2.32
C ARG A 62 8.55 13.23 -3.67
N ILE A 63 7.64 14.20 -3.71
CA ILE A 63 7.29 14.92 -4.93
C ILE A 63 7.35 16.42 -4.65
N PRO A 64 8.12 17.20 -5.42
CA PRO A 64 8.12 18.65 -5.27
C PRO A 64 6.70 19.21 -5.39
N VAL A 65 6.34 20.12 -4.49
CA VAL A 65 5.00 20.76 -4.48
C VAL A 65 4.67 21.40 -5.83
N SER A 66 5.69 21.91 -6.55
CA SER A 66 5.53 22.49 -7.90
C SER A 66 5.00 21.51 -8.96
N LYS A 67 5.13 20.19 -8.75
CA LYS A 67 4.63 19.15 -9.65
C LYS A 67 3.24 18.65 -9.29
N ILE A 68 2.73 19.00 -8.11
CA ILE A 68 1.44 18.56 -7.62
C ILE A 68 0.33 19.43 -8.21
N ARG A 69 -0.80 18.81 -8.54
CA ARG A 69 -2.01 19.53 -8.96
C ARG A 69 -2.45 20.53 -7.88
N PRO A 70 -2.60 21.82 -8.20
CA PRO A 70 -2.77 22.88 -7.20
C PRO A 70 -4.07 22.73 -6.39
N GLU A 71 -5.13 22.18 -6.98
CA GLU A 71 -6.40 21.95 -6.29
C GLU A 71 -6.27 20.97 -5.10
N LEU A 72 -5.33 20.03 -5.17
CA LEU A 72 -5.09 19.05 -4.10
C LEU A 72 -4.38 19.68 -2.89
N LEU A 73 -3.67 20.79 -3.09
CA LEU A 73 -2.95 21.50 -2.03
C LEU A 73 -3.87 22.44 -1.22
N GLN A 74 -5.02 22.80 -1.78
CA GLN A 74 -5.97 23.73 -1.17
C GLN A 74 -6.99 23.05 -0.26
N SER A 75 -7.23 21.76 -0.47
CA SER A 75 -8.28 21.01 0.22
C SER A 75 -7.69 20.03 1.24
N ASN A 76 -8.16 20.14 2.50
CA ASN A 76 -7.75 19.24 3.56
C ASN A 76 -8.24 17.81 3.25
N GLY A 77 -7.34 16.80 3.28
CA GLY A 77 -7.70 15.43 2.91
C GLY A 77 -7.47 15.06 1.45
N ALA A 78 -7.39 16.03 0.53
CA ALA A 78 -7.40 15.75 -0.90
C ALA A 78 -6.15 14.98 -1.37
N LEU A 79 -4.97 15.29 -0.85
CA LEU A 79 -3.73 14.57 -1.19
C LEU A 79 -3.81 13.08 -0.81
N ALA A 80 -4.21 12.78 0.42
CA ALA A 80 -4.27 11.40 0.91
C ALA A 80 -5.36 10.60 0.18
N LEU A 81 -6.51 11.22 -0.07
CA LEU A 81 -7.60 10.60 -0.83
C LEU A 81 -7.20 10.33 -2.28
N GLU A 82 -6.64 11.31 -2.98
CA GLU A 82 -6.29 11.16 -4.39
C GLU A 82 -5.10 10.21 -4.58
N PHE A 83 -4.16 10.17 -3.62
CA PHE A 83 -3.12 9.16 -3.60
C PHE A 83 -3.70 7.75 -3.37
N CYS A 84 -4.62 7.59 -2.42
CA CYS A 84 -5.33 6.32 -2.18
C CYS A 84 -6.07 5.83 -3.43
N ARG A 85 -6.82 6.72 -4.11
CA ARG A 85 -7.43 6.44 -5.42
C ARG A 85 -6.39 5.97 -6.42
N GLY A 86 -5.25 6.64 -6.50
CA GLY A 86 -4.14 6.24 -7.37
C GLY A 86 -3.58 4.87 -7.04
N VAL A 87 -3.35 4.55 -5.77
CA VAL A 87 -2.85 3.24 -5.33
C VAL A 87 -3.80 2.11 -5.75
N TRP A 88 -5.09 2.28 -5.50
CA TRP A 88 -6.08 1.23 -5.78
C TRP A 88 -6.50 1.15 -7.25
N SER A 89 -6.54 2.26 -7.99
CA SER A 89 -6.91 2.26 -9.42
C SER A 89 -5.71 2.12 -10.37
N GLY A 90 -4.50 2.40 -9.89
CA GLY A 90 -3.28 2.47 -10.68
C GLY A 90 -2.79 1.14 -11.23
N TYR A 91 -1.79 1.20 -12.09
CA TYR A 91 -1.23 0.03 -12.78
C TYR A 91 -0.54 -0.95 -11.85
N GLY A 92 0.03 -0.48 -10.72
CA GLY A 92 0.71 -1.35 -9.76
C GLY A 92 -0.15 -2.46 -9.19
N LEU A 93 -1.47 -2.24 -9.09
CA LEU A 93 -2.42 -3.22 -8.58
C LEU A 93 -3.26 -3.89 -9.70
N ALA A 94 -3.12 -3.47 -10.97
CA ALA A 94 -4.04 -3.88 -12.04
C ALA A 94 -4.15 -5.40 -12.24
N VAL A 95 -3.02 -6.13 -12.17
CA VAL A 95 -3.01 -7.59 -12.30
C VAL A 95 -3.64 -8.26 -11.09
N GLN A 96 -3.29 -7.82 -9.88
CA GLN A 96 -3.88 -8.36 -8.65
C GLN A 96 -5.38 -8.07 -8.57
N ARG A 97 -5.85 -6.89 -8.99
CA ARG A 97 -7.28 -6.57 -9.12
C ARG A 97 -8.03 -7.60 -9.96
N LYS A 98 -7.52 -7.89 -11.17
CA LYS A 98 -8.13 -8.89 -12.06
C LYS A 98 -8.12 -10.28 -11.45
N TYR A 99 -7.02 -10.69 -10.83
CA TYR A 99 -6.91 -11.97 -10.13
C TYR A 99 -7.92 -12.10 -8.99
N LEU A 100 -8.01 -11.08 -8.13
CA LEU A 100 -8.95 -11.08 -7.00
C LEU A 100 -10.41 -11.05 -7.47
N ALA A 101 -10.72 -10.28 -8.53
CA ALA A 101 -12.05 -10.27 -9.14
C ALA A 101 -12.43 -11.66 -9.68
N TRP A 102 -11.53 -12.31 -10.41
CA TRP A 102 -11.75 -13.66 -10.91
C TRP A 102 -11.98 -14.68 -9.78
N LYS A 103 -11.25 -14.56 -8.68
CA LYS A 103 -11.28 -15.55 -7.59
C LYS A 103 -12.42 -15.33 -6.58
N TRP A 104 -12.80 -14.09 -6.31
CA TRP A 104 -13.60 -13.74 -5.13
C TRP A 104 -14.82 -12.88 -5.40
N ARG A 105 -15.03 -12.41 -6.63
CA ARG A 105 -16.23 -11.65 -6.96
C ARG A 105 -17.42 -12.60 -7.06
N GLY A 106 -18.47 -12.29 -6.33
CA GLY A 106 -19.70 -13.06 -6.31
C GLY A 106 -20.81 -12.30 -5.58
N PRO A 107 -22.00 -12.91 -5.42
CA PRO A 107 -23.15 -12.26 -4.78
C PRO A 107 -22.84 -11.73 -3.37
N GLU A 108 -22.06 -12.45 -2.58
CA GLU A 108 -21.71 -12.03 -1.21
C GLU A 108 -20.78 -10.82 -1.14
N THR A 109 -20.13 -10.47 -2.26
CA THR A 109 -19.13 -9.40 -2.32
C THR A 109 -19.52 -8.31 -3.32
N GLU A 110 -20.76 -8.32 -3.83
CA GLU A 110 -21.22 -7.43 -4.89
C GLU A 110 -21.19 -5.95 -4.50
N ASN A 111 -21.34 -5.66 -3.21
CA ASN A 111 -21.33 -4.31 -2.64
C ASN A 111 -19.92 -3.72 -2.45
N GLN A 112 -18.87 -4.49 -2.77
CA GLN A 112 -17.48 -4.05 -2.63
C GLN A 112 -16.98 -3.38 -3.91
N LEU A 113 -15.87 -2.64 -3.81
CA LEU A 113 -15.22 -2.05 -4.98
C LEU A 113 -14.52 -3.15 -5.80
N TRP A 114 -14.81 -3.18 -7.11
CA TRP A 114 -14.26 -4.16 -8.05
C TRP A 114 -13.69 -3.52 -9.32
N GLU A 115 -14.34 -2.49 -9.85
CA GLU A 115 -13.92 -1.89 -11.11
C GLU A 115 -12.89 -0.78 -10.89
N GLN A 116 -12.01 -0.60 -11.88
CA GLN A 116 -10.98 0.44 -11.83
C GLN A 116 -11.56 1.84 -11.59
N GLU A 117 -12.72 2.13 -12.17
CA GLU A 117 -13.41 3.41 -12.04
C GLU A 117 -13.98 3.61 -10.62
N ASP A 118 -14.52 2.55 -10.01
CA ASP A 118 -14.95 2.58 -8.60
C ASP A 118 -13.78 2.94 -7.69
N PHE A 119 -12.60 2.33 -7.91
CA PHE A 119 -11.39 2.69 -7.16
C PHE A 119 -10.93 4.13 -7.42
N ALA A 120 -11.08 4.62 -8.65
CA ALA A 120 -10.62 5.95 -9.03
C ALA A 120 -11.52 7.07 -8.48
N THR A 121 -12.76 6.76 -8.11
CA THR A 121 -13.78 7.75 -7.72
C THR A 121 -14.25 7.61 -6.27
N SER A 122 -14.10 6.45 -5.64
CA SER A 122 -14.50 6.21 -4.25
C SER A 122 -13.90 7.23 -3.28
N ASN A 123 -14.66 7.56 -2.25
CA ASN A 123 -14.22 8.40 -1.14
C ASN A 123 -13.45 7.61 -0.08
N TYR A 124 -13.45 6.28 -0.13
CA TYR A 124 -12.79 5.41 0.86
C TYR A 124 -13.19 5.76 2.30
N ASP A 125 -14.48 5.96 2.53
CA ASP A 125 -14.98 6.19 3.88
C ASP A 125 -14.86 4.91 4.71
N LYS A 126 -14.85 5.05 6.04
CA LYS A 126 -14.71 3.91 6.95
C LYS A 126 -15.80 2.87 6.67
N GLY A 127 -15.41 1.61 6.56
CA GLY A 127 -16.28 0.49 6.17
C GLY A 127 -16.31 0.20 4.68
N THR A 128 -15.68 1.03 3.83
CA THR A 128 -15.51 0.71 2.41
C THR A 128 -14.71 -0.58 2.27
N GLN A 129 -15.27 -1.56 1.54
CA GLN A 129 -14.65 -2.86 1.30
C GLN A 129 -14.17 -2.99 -0.14
N LEU A 130 -13.03 -3.67 -0.33
CA LEU A 130 -12.35 -3.78 -1.61
C LEU A 130 -11.94 -5.23 -1.86
N MET A 131 -12.35 -5.76 -3.01
CA MET A 131 -11.84 -7.02 -3.58
C MET A 131 -11.86 -8.24 -2.65
N ASN A 132 -12.78 -8.26 -1.68
CA ASN A 132 -12.88 -9.26 -0.61
C ASN A 132 -11.60 -9.43 0.22
N HIS A 133 -10.72 -8.42 0.29
CA HIS A 133 -9.42 -8.53 0.98
C HIS A 133 -9.10 -7.34 1.86
N PHE A 134 -9.75 -6.20 1.62
CA PHE A 134 -9.46 -4.96 2.32
C PHE A 134 -10.73 -4.30 2.82
N GLU A 135 -10.62 -3.64 3.96
CA GLU A 135 -11.65 -2.76 4.49
C GLU A 135 -10.99 -1.51 5.07
N VAL A 136 -11.52 -0.34 4.73
CA VAL A 136 -11.11 0.91 5.36
C VAL A 136 -11.55 0.92 6.83
N VAL A 137 -10.59 0.92 7.74
CA VAL A 137 -10.85 0.95 9.19
C VAL A 137 -10.68 2.34 9.79
N GLU A 138 -9.92 3.22 9.13
CA GLU A 138 -9.72 4.60 9.54
C GLU A 138 -9.42 5.50 8.33
N LYS A 139 -9.95 6.72 8.38
CA LYS A 139 -9.67 7.78 7.43
C LYS A 139 -9.47 9.08 8.21
N THR A 140 -8.35 9.73 7.94
CA THR A 140 -7.97 11.04 8.47
C THR A 140 -7.66 11.98 7.30
N PRO A 141 -7.45 13.27 7.53
CA PRO A 141 -7.05 14.19 6.45
C PRO A 141 -5.68 13.89 5.83
N THR A 142 -4.83 13.06 6.47
CA THR A 142 -3.49 12.75 5.97
C THR A 142 -3.27 11.27 5.68
N SER A 143 -4.22 10.40 6.05
CA SER A 143 -4.07 8.96 5.89
C SER A 143 -5.39 8.21 5.73
N ILE A 144 -5.33 7.08 5.03
CA ILE A 144 -6.38 6.08 4.93
C ILE A 144 -5.76 4.73 5.29
N THR A 145 -6.26 4.10 6.35
CA THR A 145 -5.79 2.80 6.82
C THR A 145 -6.81 1.73 6.48
N VAL A 146 -6.36 0.68 5.81
CA VAL A 146 -7.14 -0.51 5.52
C VAL A 146 -6.65 -1.70 6.36
N ARG A 147 -7.58 -2.51 6.85
CA ARG A 147 -7.29 -3.83 7.39
C ARG A 147 -7.19 -4.82 6.22
N CYS A 148 -6.20 -5.70 6.23
CA CYS A 148 -5.87 -6.60 5.12
C CYS A 148 -5.40 -7.98 5.60
N GLY A 149 -5.33 -8.96 4.69
CA GLY A 149 -4.85 -10.33 4.98
C GLY A 149 -5.91 -11.41 4.83
N ASP A 150 -7.20 -11.06 4.94
CA ASP A 150 -8.33 -11.97 4.73
C ASP A 150 -9.60 -11.18 4.40
N SER A 151 -10.69 -11.88 4.10
CA SER A 151 -12.01 -11.33 3.85
C SER A 151 -12.49 -10.38 4.93
N PRO A 152 -13.06 -9.21 4.58
CA PRO A 152 -13.66 -8.31 5.54
C PRO A 152 -14.95 -8.87 6.16
N HIS A 153 -15.49 -9.97 5.62
CA HIS A 153 -16.56 -10.74 6.26
C HIS A 153 -16.07 -11.41 7.56
N ASN A 154 -14.79 -11.75 7.63
CA ASN A 154 -14.17 -12.32 8.83
C ASN A 154 -13.78 -11.19 9.80
N ARG A 155 -14.73 -10.84 10.68
CA ARG A 155 -14.57 -9.74 11.65
C ARG A 155 -13.64 -10.09 12.80
N ALA A 156 -13.56 -11.37 13.16
CA ALA A 156 -12.76 -11.88 14.27
C ALA A 156 -11.24 -11.70 14.06
N LEU A 157 -10.47 -12.07 15.08
CA LEU A 157 -9.04 -12.29 14.94
C LEU A 157 -8.80 -13.45 13.96
N ARG A 158 -7.73 -13.37 13.18
CA ARG A 158 -7.48 -14.19 12.01
C ARG A 158 -6.00 -14.55 11.85
N PRO A 159 -5.68 -15.69 11.21
CA PRO A 159 -4.30 -16.16 11.07
C PRO A 159 -3.48 -15.32 10.09
N SER A 160 -4.14 -14.60 9.17
CA SER A 160 -3.52 -13.60 8.30
C SER A 160 -4.24 -12.27 8.46
N ASP A 161 -3.56 -11.30 9.06
CA ASP A 161 -4.09 -9.97 9.31
C ASP A 161 -3.03 -8.91 9.00
N GLY A 162 -3.44 -7.65 9.11
CA GLY A 162 -2.52 -6.56 8.94
C GLY A 162 -3.23 -5.23 8.73
N LEU A 163 -2.43 -4.18 8.87
CA LEU A 163 -2.81 -2.81 8.59
C LEU A 163 -1.94 -2.29 7.45
N PHE A 164 -2.60 -1.72 6.46
CA PHE A 164 -1.95 -1.03 5.36
C PHE A 164 -2.42 0.41 5.36
N THR A 165 -1.50 1.35 5.58
CA THR A 165 -1.80 2.78 5.67
C THR A 165 -1.22 3.51 4.47
N ILE A 166 -2.09 4.19 3.75
CA ILE A 166 -1.76 5.08 2.63
C ILE A 166 -1.82 6.51 3.17
N SER A 167 -0.72 7.26 3.10
CA SER A 167 -0.69 8.63 3.63
C SER A 167 -0.07 9.62 2.65
N ALA A 168 -0.47 10.87 2.80
CA ALA A 168 0.15 12.01 2.11
C ALA A 168 0.20 13.22 3.04
N THR A 169 1.37 13.84 3.16
CA THR A 169 1.60 15.04 3.97
C THR A 169 2.47 16.04 3.23
N VAL A 170 2.29 17.33 3.50
CA VAL A 170 3.14 18.40 2.95
C VAL A 170 4.30 18.63 3.91
N ASP A 171 5.53 18.36 3.46
CA ASP A 171 6.75 18.79 4.12
C ASP A 171 7.10 20.22 3.66
N LYS A 172 6.69 21.19 4.48
CA LYS A 172 6.92 22.61 4.21
C LYS A 172 8.40 23.00 4.22
N VAL A 173 9.23 22.27 4.98
CA VAL A 173 10.67 22.56 5.07
C VAL A 173 11.37 22.14 3.79
N ARG A 174 11.00 20.98 3.23
CA ARG A 174 11.55 20.48 1.97
C ARG A 174 10.86 21.06 0.73
N GLY A 175 9.68 21.64 0.87
CA GLY A 175 8.86 22.05 -0.28
C GLY A 175 8.36 20.86 -1.09
N GLU A 176 8.09 19.74 -0.43
CA GLU A 176 7.71 18.46 -1.04
C GLU A 176 6.43 17.90 -0.41
N VAL A 177 5.69 17.11 -1.17
CA VAL A 177 4.68 16.20 -0.63
C VAL A 177 5.35 14.85 -0.37
N GLU A 178 5.27 14.39 0.87
CA GLU A 178 5.64 13.03 1.27
C GLU A 178 4.43 12.12 1.11
N LEU A 179 4.58 11.08 0.30
CA LEU A 179 3.65 9.98 0.19
C LEU A 179 4.25 8.79 0.93
N SER A 180 3.42 8.05 1.68
CA SER A 180 3.86 6.82 2.32
C SER A 180 2.86 5.69 2.13
N LEU A 181 3.40 4.49 1.89
CA LEU A 181 2.68 3.23 1.94
C LEU A 181 3.31 2.41 3.05
N ARG A 182 2.58 2.24 4.14
CA ARG A 182 3.04 1.53 5.33
C ARG A 182 2.32 0.21 5.45
N SER A 183 3.08 -0.88 5.56
CA SER A 183 2.56 -2.22 5.75
C SER A 183 2.93 -2.72 7.14
N CYS A 184 1.99 -3.35 7.83
CA CYS A 184 2.23 -4.07 9.07
C CYS A 184 1.34 -5.31 9.09
N LEU A 185 1.92 -6.45 8.74
CA LEU A 185 1.21 -7.70 8.47
C LEU A 185 1.57 -8.72 9.55
N PHE A 186 0.59 -9.32 10.20
CA PHE A 186 0.76 -10.18 11.38
C PHE A 186 -0.36 -11.21 11.48
N SER A 187 -0.20 -12.24 12.30
CA SER A 187 -1.36 -13.02 12.76
C SER A 187 -2.05 -12.25 13.89
N SER A 188 -3.35 -12.00 13.79
CA SER A 188 -4.11 -11.46 14.91
C SER A 188 -4.66 -12.54 15.82
N GLU A 189 -4.81 -13.76 15.29
CA GLU A 189 -5.21 -14.94 16.04
C GLU A 189 -4.02 -15.56 16.79
N GLY A 190 -4.28 -15.98 18.03
CA GLY A 190 -3.33 -16.70 18.86
C GLY A 190 -2.06 -15.90 19.16
N LYS A 191 -1.10 -16.59 19.78
CA LYS A 191 0.24 -16.05 20.04
C LYS A 191 1.24 -16.73 19.11
N VAL A 192 2.02 -15.93 18.41
CA VAL A 192 3.10 -16.39 17.53
C VAL A 192 4.43 -16.18 18.25
N GLU A 193 5.19 -17.26 18.42
CA GLU A 193 6.51 -17.20 19.04
C GLU A 193 7.58 -16.70 18.06
N GLY A 194 8.63 -16.09 18.59
CA GLY A 194 9.74 -15.56 17.81
C GLY A 194 9.64 -14.06 17.53
N ILE A 195 10.45 -13.60 16.57
CA ILE A 195 10.62 -12.16 16.26
C ILE A 195 10.37 -11.81 14.78
N ARG A 196 10.07 -12.81 13.95
CA ARG A 196 9.88 -12.62 12.50
C ARG A 196 8.41 -12.60 12.16
N GLY A 197 8.04 -11.70 11.26
CA GLY A 197 6.69 -11.62 10.72
C GLY A 197 6.24 -12.88 9.95
N PRO A 198 4.96 -12.92 9.53
CA PRO A 198 4.37 -14.08 8.88
C PRO A 198 4.93 -14.35 7.46
N MET A 199 5.57 -13.37 6.82
CA MET A 199 6.18 -13.58 5.50
C MET A 199 7.61 -14.12 5.61
N PRO A 200 7.99 -15.14 4.83
CA PRO A 200 9.39 -15.53 4.71
C PRO A 200 10.19 -14.45 3.96
N PRO A 201 11.52 -14.37 4.16
CA PRO A 201 12.33 -13.22 3.69
C PRO A 201 12.20 -12.87 2.20
N HIS A 202 12.12 -13.88 1.33
CA HIS A 202 11.99 -13.65 -0.12
C HIS A 202 10.62 -13.08 -0.50
N ILE A 203 9.56 -13.41 0.24
CA ILE A 203 8.23 -12.82 0.04
C ILE A 203 8.19 -11.40 0.58
N GLU A 204 8.85 -11.14 1.71
CA GLU A 204 9.00 -9.78 2.22
C GLU A 204 9.71 -8.87 1.19
N GLU A 205 10.81 -9.34 0.59
CA GLU A 205 11.51 -8.58 -0.45
C GLU A 205 10.62 -8.32 -1.68
N LEU A 206 9.88 -9.32 -2.17
CA LEU A 206 8.93 -9.15 -3.27
C LEU A 206 7.83 -8.15 -2.93
N HIS A 207 7.31 -8.22 -1.70
CA HIS A 207 6.33 -7.25 -1.19
C HIS A 207 6.89 -5.83 -1.16
N GLN A 208 8.14 -5.63 -0.76
CA GLN A 208 8.77 -4.31 -0.79
C GLN A 208 8.96 -3.78 -2.23
N TRP A 209 9.29 -4.64 -3.20
CA TRP A 209 9.31 -4.24 -4.62
C TRP A 209 7.91 -3.88 -5.13
N TYR A 210 6.90 -4.62 -4.67
CA TYR A 210 5.52 -4.36 -5.00
C TYR A 210 5.02 -3.02 -4.45
N ALA A 211 5.37 -2.69 -3.20
CA ALA A 211 5.08 -1.41 -2.58
C ALA A 211 5.69 -0.23 -3.36
N ARG A 212 6.90 -0.39 -3.92
CA ARG A 212 7.51 0.63 -4.79
C ARG A 212 6.71 0.88 -6.06
N LEU A 213 6.23 -0.19 -6.69
CA LEU A 213 5.40 -0.08 -7.90
C LEU A 213 4.06 0.60 -7.59
N TRP A 214 3.44 0.26 -6.46
CA TRP A 214 2.22 0.91 -5.99
C TRP A 214 2.41 2.38 -5.70
N SER A 215 3.49 2.72 -4.98
CA SER A 215 3.83 4.11 -4.66
C SER A 215 4.07 4.93 -5.92
N GLU A 216 4.87 4.39 -6.86
CA GLU A 216 5.18 5.07 -8.11
C GLU A 216 3.92 5.31 -8.94
N THR A 217 3.20 4.25 -9.29
CA THR A 217 2.05 4.36 -10.19
C THR A 217 0.87 5.07 -9.54
N GLY A 218 0.67 4.92 -8.23
CA GLY A 218 -0.38 5.62 -7.50
C GLY A 218 -0.13 7.11 -7.39
N SER A 219 1.13 7.53 -7.34
CA SER A 219 1.48 8.95 -7.26
C SER A 219 1.13 9.76 -8.51
N TRP A 220 0.99 9.12 -9.68
CA TRP A 220 0.72 9.81 -10.94
C TRP A 220 -0.60 10.57 -10.92
N LYS A 221 -1.57 10.10 -10.13
CA LYS A 221 -2.84 10.76 -9.86
C LYS A 221 -2.68 12.14 -9.21
N LEU A 222 -1.55 12.44 -8.59
CA LEU A 222 -1.29 13.73 -7.94
C LEU A 222 -0.60 14.75 -8.86
N LEU A 223 -0.07 14.30 -10.00
CA LEU A 223 0.76 15.11 -10.89
C LEU A 223 -0.09 15.95 -11.84
N LYS A 224 0.46 17.10 -12.24
CA LYS A 224 -0.09 17.98 -13.29
C LYS A 224 -0.05 17.33 -14.67
#